data_AF-F5NXJ9-F1
#
_entry.id   AF-F5NXJ9-F1
#
_cell.length_a   1.000
_cell.length_b   1.000
_cell.length_c   1.000
_cell.angle_alpha   90.00
_cell.angle_beta   90.00
_cell.angle_gamma   90.00
#
_symmetry.space_group_name_H-M   'P 1'
#
loop_
_entity.id
_entity.type
_entity.pdbx_description
1 polymer ?
#
loop_
_entity_poly.entity_id
_entity_poly.type
_entity_poly.pdbx_seq_one_letter_code
_entity_poly.pdbx_strand_id
1 'polypeptide(L)' 'MLKVEMLSTGDEVLYGQIVDTNAAWLADFSFIRGCHYLAAIRWGITLMT' A
#
# COMPACT_ATOMS: atom_id res chain seq x y z
N MET A 1 -15.71 12.02 -6.68
CA MET A 1 -14.77 11.74 -5.58
C MET A 1 -13.65 10.88 -6.14
N LEU A 2 -12.39 11.28 -5.97
CA LEU A 2 -11.24 10.57 -6.52
C LEU A 2 -11.02 9.25 -5.75
N LYS A 3 -10.77 8.17 -6.48
CA LYS A 3 -10.47 6.85 -5.93
C LYS A 3 -8.96 6.63 -5.96
N VAL A 4 -8.39 6.23 -4.84
CA VAL A 4 -6.95 5.99 -4.67
C VAL A 4 -6.73 4.52 -4.32
N GLU A 5 -5.82 3.88 -5.04
CA GLU A 5 -5.30 2.55 -4.75
C GLU A 5 -3.78 2.64 -4.64
N MET A 6 -3.19 1.77 -3.82
CA MET A 6 -1.75 1.72 -3.63
C MET A 6 -1.21 0.34 -3.99
N LEU A 7 -0.14 0.32 -4.78
CA LEU A 7 0.71 -0.86 -4.94
C LEU A 7 1.92 -0.72 -4.03
N SER A 8 2.01 -1.58 -3.02
CA SER A 8 3.12 -1.64 -2.08
C SER A 8 4.07 -2.76 -2.46
N THR A 9 5.29 -2.41 -2.81
CA THR A 9 6.29 -3.36 -3.30
C THR A 9 7.34 -3.67 -2.24
N GLY A 10 7.60 -4.96 -2.02
CA GLY A 10 8.66 -5.44 -1.12
C GLY A 10 8.37 -6.87 -0.71
N ASP A 11 9.35 -7.76 -0.79
CA ASP A 11 9.17 -9.17 -0.44
C ASP A 11 8.97 -9.32 1.07
N GLU A 12 9.64 -8.50 1.87
CA GLU A 12 9.50 -8.44 3.33
C GLU A 12 8.08 -8.03 3.72
N VAL A 13 7.50 -7.12 2.94
CA VAL A 13 6.10 -6.74 3.05
C VAL A 13 5.27 -7.93 2.58
N LEU A 14 5.46 -8.48 1.38
CA LEU A 14 4.74 -9.68 0.88
C LEU A 14 4.64 -10.82 1.90
N TYR A 15 5.78 -11.22 2.48
CA TYR A 15 5.90 -12.34 3.41
C TYR A 15 5.61 -11.97 4.87
N GLY A 16 5.15 -10.75 5.14
CA GLY A 16 4.74 -10.32 6.48
C GLY A 16 5.89 -10.20 7.48
N GLN A 17 7.13 -10.15 7.01
CA GLN A 17 8.30 -9.81 7.83
C GLN A 17 8.21 -8.36 8.31
N ILE A 18 7.59 -7.48 7.51
CA ILE A 18 7.33 -6.09 7.84
C ILE A 18 5.83 -5.79 7.65
N VAL A 19 5.27 -5.03 8.60
CA VAL A 19 3.92 -4.46 8.50
C VAL A 19 3.93 -3.31 7.51
N ASP A 20 2.97 -3.28 6.59
CA ASP A 20 2.87 -2.21 5.59
C ASP A 20 2.28 -0.93 6.22
N THR A 21 3.13 -0.15 6.88
CA THR A 21 2.73 1.13 7.47
C THR A 21 2.53 2.23 6.43
N ASN A 22 3.06 2.07 5.22
CA ASN A 22 2.91 3.05 4.14
C ASN A 22 1.48 3.07 3.62
N ALA A 23 0.87 1.89 3.43
CA ALA A 23 -0.53 1.75 3.08
C ALA A 23 -1.46 2.40 4.13
N ALA A 24 -1.19 2.14 5.42
CA ALA A 24 -1.98 2.71 6.51
C ALA A 24 -1.87 4.25 6.55
N TRP A 25 -0.65 4.79 6.42
CA TRP A 25 -0.43 6.23 6.40
C TRP A 25 -1.10 6.91 5.19
N LEU A 26 -1.01 6.30 4.00
CA LEU A 26 -1.60 6.87 2.80
C LEU A 26 -3.14 6.85 2.84
N ALA A 27 -3.74 5.84 3.47
CA ALA A 27 -5.19 5.77 3.68
C ALA A 27 -5.69 6.93 4.55
N ASP A 28 -5.03 7.18 5.69
CA ASP A 28 -5.36 8.28 6.59
C ASP A 28 -5.15 9.65 5.93
N PHE A 29 -4.01 9.83 5.27
CA PHE A 29 -3.72 11.04 4.50
C PHE A 29 -4.79 11.30 3.42
N SER A 30 -5.21 10.26 2.70
CA SER A 30 -6.23 10.39 1.65
C SER A 30 -7.59 10.78 2.22
N PHE A 31 -7.97 10.22 3.37
CA PHE A 31 -9.22 10.54 4.06
C PHE A 31 -9.27 12.02 4.47
N ILE A 32 -8.18 12.53 5.07
CA ILE A 32 -8.05 13.95 5.45
C ILE A 32 -8.20 14.88 4.24
N ARG A 33 -7.77 14.43 3.06
CA ARG A 33 -7.83 15.21 1.81
C ARG A 33 -9.15 15.06 1.05
N GLY A 34 -10.13 14.31 1.59
CA GLY A 34 -11.43 14.08 0.95
C GLY A 34 -11.37 13.09 -0.22
N CYS A 35 -10.31 12.29 -0.32
CA CYS A 35 -10.16 11.21 -1.30
C CYS A 35 -10.58 9.88 -0.68
N HIS A 36 -11.11 8.97 -1.50
CA HIS A 36 -11.48 7.63 -1.04
C HIS A 36 -10.36 6.64 -1.33
N TYR A 37 -9.69 6.18 -0.28
CA TYR A 37 -8.72 5.09 -0.35
C TYR A 37 -9.45 3.75 -0.42
N LEU A 38 -9.23 2.97 -1.47
CA LEU A 38 -9.96 1.72 -1.70
C LEU A 38 -9.25 0.51 -1.12
N ALA A 39 -7.97 0.35 -1.44
CA ALA A 39 -7.19 -0.81 -1.02
C ALA A 39 -5.69 -0.58 -1.21
N ALA A 40 -4.91 -1.37 -0.46
CA ALA A 40 -3.50 -1.61 -0.71
C ALA A 40 -3.32 -3.00 -1.31
N ILE A 41 -2.59 -3.10 -2.41
CA ILE A 41 -2.16 -4.35 -3.02
C ILE A 41 -0.69 -4.54 -2.67
N ARG A 42 -0.38 -5.68 -2.06
CA ARG A 42 0.97 -6.06 -1.65
C ARG A 42 1.59 -6.92 -2.75
N TRP A 43 2.74 -6.51 -3.28
CA TRP A 43 3.42 -7.18 -4.38
C TRP A 43 4.89 -7.43 -4.04
N GLY A 44 5.35 -8.65 -4.28
CA GLY A 44 6.77 -8.99 -4.14
C GLY A 44 7.53 -8.67 -5.43
N ILE A 45 8.68 -8.03 -5.32
CA ILE A 45 9.63 -7.94 -6.43
C ILE A 45 10.63 -9.06 -6.21
N THR A 46 10.20 -10.31 -6.39
CA THR A 46 11.16 -11.41 -6.54
C THR A 46 11.84 -11.17 -7.88
N LEU A 47 12.93 -10.40 -7.85
CA LEU A 47 13.79 -10.18 -8.99
C LEU A 47 14.19 -11.58 -9.49
N MET A 48 13.94 -11.81 -10.77
CA MET A 48 14.55 -12.88 -11.54
C MET A 48 16.06 -12.86 -11.26
N THR A 49 16.52 -13.73 -10.37
CA THR A 49 17.94 -14.11 -10.23
C THR A 49 18.14 -15.47 -10.83
#